data_AF-A0A8H9G7W1-F1
#
_entry.id   AF-A0A8H9G7W1-F1
#
_cell.length_a   1.000
_cell.length_b   1.000
_cell.length_c   1.000
_cell.angle_alpha   90.00
_cell.angle_beta   90.00
_cell.angle_gamma   90.00
#
_symmetry.space_group_name_H-M   'P 1'
#
loop_
_entity.id
_entity.type
_entity.pdbx_description
1 polymer ?
#
loop_
_entity_poly.entity_id
_entity_poly.type
_entity_poly.pdbx_seq_one_letter_code
_entity_poly.pdbx_strand_id
1 'polypeptide(L)'
;MTSQNVSRGTQQQHSADSSTPVAQRTYVLDTSVLLSDPRALFRFAEHAVVLPVVVVSELESKRNDPEIGYFARQALRILDDLRVEHERLDFPIAIGDGGSLRVELNHSNQAVLPSGLQLGDNDSRILAVAMNLANDGLDVVVVSKDLPLRVKASSIGMAAEEYRAELAVDSGYTGLTDLQVSGEQMADLYEHEEIRSAALVYVPVNTGVVIHSERGSGLGRVHTAGSVALVRGDREVFGLRGRSAEQRLAIDALLDPEIGIVSLGGAAGTGKSALALCAGLEAVLERQQHKKIMVFRPLYAVGGQELGYLPGDAAEKMNPWAQAVYDTLGSVVSDNVLDEVVERGMLEVLPLTHIRGRSLHDAFVIVDEAQSLERNVLLTMLSRIGQNSRVVLTHDVAQRDNLRVGRHDGIASVIERLKGHPLFAHVTLTRSERSAIAALVTEMLDSPDLV
;
A
#
# COMPACT_ATOMS: atom_id res chain seq x y z
N MET A 1 -8.26 36.17 -67.03
CA MET A 1 -9.34 36.10 -66.02
C MET A 1 -8.95 35.02 -65.02
N THR A 2 -8.35 35.46 -63.91
CA THR A 2 -8.76 35.17 -62.52
C THR A 2 -8.49 33.72 -62.10
N SER A 3 -7.34 33.44 -61.46
CA SER A 3 -7.17 33.30 -59.98
C SER A 3 -7.63 31.91 -59.51
N GLN A 4 -6.94 31.10 -58.70
CA GLN A 4 -5.92 31.28 -57.66
C GLN A 4 -5.45 29.86 -57.25
N ASN A 5 -4.15 29.62 -57.01
CA ASN A 5 -3.51 29.31 -55.71
C ASN A 5 -3.96 27.99 -55.00
N VAL A 6 -3.15 27.20 -54.28
CA VAL A 6 -1.72 27.20 -53.87
C VAL A 6 -1.45 25.87 -53.13
N SER A 7 -0.20 25.41 -53.22
CA SER A 7 0.59 24.55 -52.31
C SER A 7 0.13 23.15 -51.87
N ARG A 8 0.98 22.18 -52.22
CA ARG A 8 1.22 20.92 -51.53
C ARG A 8 1.72 21.18 -50.09
N GLY A 9 1.15 20.45 -49.13
CA GLY A 9 1.64 20.30 -47.77
C GLY A 9 1.25 18.91 -47.27
N THR A 10 2.25 18.09 -47.02
CA THR A 10 2.19 16.70 -46.58
C THR A 10 1.47 16.60 -45.23
N GLN A 11 0.32 15.93 -45.16
CA GLN A 11 -0.28 15.51 -43.89
C GLN A 11 -0.05 14.01 -43.70
N GLN A 12 0.63 13.72 -42.59
CA GLN A 12 0.90 12.40 -42.04
C GLN A 12 -0.40 11.60 -41.93
N GLN A 13 -0.40 10.42 -42.52
CA GLN A 13 -1.36 9.37 -42.21
C GLN A 13 -1.15 8.98 -40.75
N HIS A 14 -2.04 9.43 -39.86
CA HIS A 14 -2.28 8.73 -38.61
C HIS A 14 -2.82 7.35 -38.97
N SER A 15 -2.01 6.33 -38.70
CA SER A 15 -2.42 4.93 -38.63
C SER A 15 -3.60 4.84 -37.66
N ALA A 16 -4.79 4.61 -38.20
CA ALA A 16 -5.92 4.16 -37.41
C ALA A 16 -5.53 2.80 -36.82
N ASP A 17 -5.36 2.76 -35.50
CA ASP A 17 -5.26 1.50 -34.77
C ASP A 17 -6.49 0.65 -35.10
N SER A 18 -6.23 -0.49 -35.71
CA SER A 18 -7.19 -1.56 -35.88
C SER A 18 -7.46 -2.18 -34.52
N SER A 19 -8.37 -1.60 -33.73
CA SER A 19 -8.93 -2.29 -32.57
C SER A 19 -9.88 -3.36 -33.08
N THR A 20 -9.46 -4.61 -32.96
CA THR A 20 -10.37 -5.76 -33.03
C THR A 20 -11.50 -5.50 -32.02
N PRO A 21 -12.78 -5.55 -32.41
CA PRO A 21 -13.86 -5.32 -31.46
C PRO A 21 -13.80 -6.39 -30.37
N VAL A 22 -13.41 -6.01 -29.17
CA VAL A 22 -13.48 -6.86 -27.98
C VAL A 22 -14.95 -7.12 -27.73
N ALA A 23 -15.35 -8.40 -27.62
CA ALA A 23 -16.73 -8.75 -27.33
C ALA A 23 -17.13 -8.18 -25.96
N GLN A 24 -18.22 -7.41 -25.92
CA GLN A 24 -18.67 -6.75 -24.70
C GLN A 24 -19.17 -7.79 -23.68
N ARG A 25 -18.51 -7.88 -22.53
CA ARG A 25 -18.91 -8.73 -21.40
C ARG A 25 -19.91 -8.06 -20.48
N THR A 26 -20.63 -8.88 -19.71
CA THR A 26 -21.55 -8.45 -18.66
C THR A 26 -21.05 -8.94 -17.31
N TYR A 27 -20.65 -8.01 -16.45
CA TYR A 27 -20.17 -8.29 -15.10
C TYR A 27 -21.29 -8.13 -14.09
N VAL A 28 -21.65 -9.21 -13.40
CA VAL A 28 -22.61 -9.19 -12.30
C VAL A 28 -21.84 -9.08 -11.00
N LEU A 29 -22.00 -7.96 -10.29
CA LEU A 29 -21.22 -7.68 -9.09
C LEU A 29 -21.90 -8.21 -7.83
N ASP A 30 -21.09 -8.78 -6.95
CA ASP A 30 -21.42 -9.11 -5.58
C ASP A 30 -21.20 -7.91 -4.62
N THR A 31 -21.89 -7.90 -3.49
CA THR A 31 -21.76 -6.89 -2.42
C THR A 31 -20.34 -6.81 -1.89
N SER A 32 -19.63 -7.93 -1.75
CA SER A 32 -18.24 -7.98 -1.27
C SER A 32 -17.29 -7.10 -2.11
N VAL A 33 -17.59 -6.91 -3.39
CA VAL A 33 -16.84 -6.03 -4.30
C VAL A 33 -16.94 -4.58 -3.85
N LEU A 34 -18.17 -4.07 -3.69
CA LEU A 34 -18.44 -2.68 -3.31
C LEU A 34 -18.09 -2.36 -1.85
N LEU A 35 -18.18 -3.36 -0.97
CA LEU A 35 -17.72 -3.25 0.41
C LEU A 35 -16.19 -3.14 0.51
N SER A 36 -15.46 -3.55 -0.53
CA SER A 36 -14.01 -3.42 -0.58
C SER A 36 -13.53 -2.23 -1.43
N ASP A 37 -14.30 -1.84 -2.43
CA ASP A 37 -14.01 -0.71 -3.31
C ASP A 37 -15.32 -0.11 -3.84
N PRO A 38 -15.80 0.99 -3.22
CA PRO A 38 -17.01 1.67 -3.64
C PRO A 38 -16.98 2.16 -5.09
N ARG A 39 -15.79 2.34 -5.67
CA ARG A 39 -15.60 2.79 -7.06
C ARG A 39 -15.50 1.64 -8.06
N ALA A 40 -15.63 0.38 -7.62
CA ALA A 40 -15.55 -0.78 -8.51
C ALA A 40 -16.54 -0.70 -9.68
N LEU A 41 -17.69 -0.04 -9.48
CA LEU A 41 -18.70 0.21 -10.51
C LEU A 41 -18.10 0.83 -11.79
N PHE A 42 -17.01 1.59 -11.69
CA PHE A 42 -16.39 2.31 -12.81
C PHE A 42 -15.16 1.60 -13.40
N ARG A 43 -14.82 0.38 -12.95
CA ARG A 43 -13.52 -0.26 -13.26
C ARG A 43 -13.58 -1.42 -14.26
N PHE A 44 -14.64 -1.48 -15.05
CA PHE A 44 -14.87 -2.54 -16.03
C PHE A 44 -14.72 -2.06 -17.48
N ALA A 45 -13.97 -0.98 -17.70
CA ALA A 45 -13.65 -0.41 -19.02
C ALA A 45 -14.89 -0.28 -19.92
N GLU A 46 -14.88 -0.91 -21.11
CA GLU A 46 -15.97 -0.87 -22.09
C GLU A 46 -17.15 -1.82 -21.78
N HIS A 47 -17.10 -2.56 -20.68
CA HIS A 47 -18.05 -3.64 -20.39
C HIS A 47 -19.31 -3.19 -19.64
N ALA A 48 -20.34 -4.03 -19.66
CA ALA A 48 -21.59 -3.79 -18.95
C ALA A 48 -21.47 -4.28 -17.50
N VAL A 49 -21.85 -3.43 -16.55
CA VAL A 49 -21.88 -3.72 -15.11
C VAL A 49 -23.33 -3.82 -14.67
N VAL A 50 -23.67 -4.95 -14.08
CA VAL A 50 -25.01 -5.24 -13.58
C VAL A 50 -24.94 -5.42 -12.07
N LEU A 51 -25.71 -4.62 -11.35
CA LEU A 51 -25.79 -4.65 -9.89
C LEU A 51 -27.14 -5.23 -9.46
N PRO A 52 -27.21 -6.48 -8.97
CA PRO A 52 -28.45 -7.04 -8.44
C PRO A 52 -29.02 -6.19 -7.31
N VAL A 53 -30.34 -5.97 -7.27
CA VAL A 53 -30.98 -5.14 -6.24
C VAL A 53 -30.73 -5.63 -4.80
N VAL A 54 -30.48 -6.94 -4.63
CA VAL A 54 -30.11 -7.52 -3.34
C VAL A 54 -28.82 -6.91 -2.79
N VAL A 55 -27.87 -6.54 -3.66
CA VAL A 55 -26.60 -5.91 -3.26
C VAL A 55 -26.86 -4.56 -2.60
N VAL A 56 -27.78 -3.75 -3.14
CA VAL A 56 -28.17 -2.47 -2.54
C VAL A 56 -28.77 -2.68 -1.14
N SER A 57 -29.58 -3.73 -0.98
CA SER A 57 -30.18 -4.09 0.31
C SER A 57 -29.11 -4.52 1.32
N GLU A 58 -28.11 -5.29 0.88
CA GLU A 58 -26.99 -5.69 1.72
C GLU A 58 -26.11 -4.50 2.12
N LEU A 59 -25.79 -3.60 1.19
CA LEU A 59 -25.06 -2.37 1.51
C LEU A 59 -25.78 -1.54 2.58
N GLU A 60 -27.10 -1.39 2.49
CA GLU A 60 -27.87 -0.68 3.52
C GLU A 60 -27.80 -1.41 4.88
N SER A 61 -27.90 -2.75 4.88
CA SER A 61 -27.77 -3.54 6.12
C SER A 61 -26.38 -3.39 6.77
N LYS A 62 -25.34 -3.17 5.96
CA LYS A 62 -23.95 -3.01 6.40
C LYS A 62 -23.57 -1.56 6.66
N ARG A 63 -24.48 -0.59 6.45
CA ARG A 63 -24.17 0.85 6.57
C ARG A 63 -23.64 1.27 7.93
N ASN A 64 -24.06 0.59 9.00
CA ASN A 64 -23.65 0.89 10.38
C ASN A 64 -22.55 -0.05 10.90
N ASP A 65 -22.02 -0.93 10.04
CA ASP A 65 -20.96 -1.84 10.41
C ASP A 65 -19.67 -1.07 10.76
N PRO A 66 -19.00 -1.40 11.89
CA PRO A 66 -17.79 -0.70 12.32
C PRO A 66 -16.61 -0.83 11.36
N GLU A 67 -16.49 -1.95 10.64
CA GLU A 67 -15.35 -2.26 9.77
C GLU A 67 -15.67 -1.83 8.32
N ILE A 68 -16.83 -2.22 7.79
CA ILE A 68 -17.16 -2.05 6.36
C ILE A 68 -18.20 -0.95 6.08
N GLY A 69 -18.81 -0.36 7.11
CA GLY A 69 -19.91 0.60 6.94
C GLY A 69 -19.52 1.90 6.24
N TYR A 70 -18.23 2.29 6.30
CA TYR A 70 -17.73 3.42 5.50
C TYR A 70 -17.85 3.15 4.00
N PHE A 71 -17.39 1.99 3.54
CA PHE A 71 -17.44 1.60 2.13
C PHE A 71 -18.89 1.44 1.67
N ALA A 72 -19.74 0.82 2.48
CA ALA A 72 -21.17 0.74 2.22
C ALA A 72 -21.82 2.12 2.03
N ARG A 73 -21.55 3.08 2.92
CA ARG A 73 -22.04 4.47 2.79
C ARG A 73 -21.52 5.14 1.53
N GLN A 74 -20.26 4.94 1.18
CA GLN A 74 -19.67 5.54 -0.01
C GLN A 74 -20.27 4.96 -1.30
N ALA A 75 -20.48 3.64 -1.36
CA ALA A 75 -21.12 2.98 -2.49
C ALA A 75 -22.58 3.45 -2.65
N LEU A 76 -23.34 3.52 -1.54
CA LEU A 76 -24.70 4.04 -1.54
C LEU A 76 -24.78 5.51 -1.97
N ARG A 77 -23.81 6.35 -1.58
CA ARG A 77 -23.73 7.74 -2.05
C ARG A 77 -23.48 7.81 -3.56
N ILE A 78 -22.54 7.01 -4.07
CA ILE A 78 -22.28 6.95 -5.52
C ILE A 78 -23.55 6.54 -6.27
N LEU A 79 -24.28 5.54 -5.78
CA LEU A 79 -25.55 5.12 -6.38
C LEU A 79 -26.62 6.23 -6.29
N ASP A 80 -26.71 6.96 -5.17
CA ASP A 80 -27.65 8.08 -5.05
C ASP A 80 -27.28 9.24 -5.97
N ASP A 81 -25.99 9.58 -6.11
CA ASP A 81 -25.51 10.61 -7.04
C ASP A 81 -25.89 10.25 -8.49
N LEU A 82 -25.65 9.00 -8.90
CA LEU A 82 -26.03 8.51 -10.23
C LEU A 82 -27.56 8.51 -10.42
N ARG A 83 -28.33 8.19 -9.39
CA ARG A 83 -29.81 8.26 -9.41
C ARG A 83 -30.28 9.71 -9.53
N VAL A 84 -29.63 10.67 -8.88
CA VAL A 84 -29.96 12.09 -9.00
C VAL A 84 -29.67 12.58 -10.42
N GLU A 85 -28.58 12.13 -11.03
CA GLU A 85 -28.20 12.50 -12.39
C GLU A 85 -29.11 11.87 -13.47
N HIS A 86 -29.42 10.59 -13.33
CA HIS A 86 -30.16 9.82 -14.36
C HIS A 86 -31.62 9.53 -14.02
N GLU A 87 -32.12 10.04 -12.90
CA GLU A 87 -33.45 9.81 -12.28
C GLU A 87 -33.72 8.37 -11.82
N ARG A 88 -33.29 7.37 -12.59
CA ARG A 88 -33.42 5.94 -12.29
C ARG A 88 -32.14 5.21 -12.70
N LEU A 89 -31.96 4.01 -12.13
CA LEU A 89 -30.78 3.16 -12.38
C LEU A 89 -31.14 1.80 -12.98
N ASP A 90 -32.42 1.54 -13.27
CA ASP A 90 -32.87 0.22 -13.76
C ASP A 90 -32.68 0.03 -15.28
N PHE A 91 -32.05 1.00 -15.94
CA PHE A 91 -31.64 0.93 -17.34
C PHE A 91 -30.12 1.19 -17.46
N PRO A 92 -29.47 0.74 -18.54
CA PRO A 92 -28.05 0.98 -18.76
C PRO A 92 -27.72 2.48 -18.81
N ILE A 93 -26.95 2.97 -17.85
CA ILE A 93 -26.37 4.31 -17.83
C ILE A 93 -24.89 4.24 -18.23
N ALA A 94 -24.42 5.22 -18.99
CA ALA A 94 -23.03 5.23 -19.44
C ALA A 94 -22.08 5.56 -18.29
N ILE A 95 -21.00 4.79 -18.17
CA ILE A 95 -19.98 4.96 -17.12
C ILE A 95 -18.58 4.67 -17.66
N GLY A 96 -17.57 5.41 -17.18
CA GLY A 96 -16.16 5.18 -17.54
C GLY A 96 -15.85 5.36 -19.02
N ASP A 97 -14.92 4.55 -19.54
CA ASP A 97 -14.39 4.61 -20.91
C ASP A 97 -15.23 3.77 -21.89
N GLY A 98 -16.56 4.00 -21.93
CA GLY A 98 -17.47 3.35 -22.86
C GLY A 98 -18.28 2.16 -22.31
N GLY A 99 -18.20 1.91 -20.99
CA GLY A 99 -19.00 0.91 -20.30
C GLY A 99 -20.40 1.39 -19.94
N SER A 100 -21.19 0.49 -19.32
CA SER A 100 -22.51 0.83 -18.79
C SER A 100 -22.77 0.22 -17.42
N LEU A 101 -23.65 0.83 -16.64
CA LEU A 101 -24.09 0.35 -15.32
C LEU A 101 -25.60 0.26 -15.30
N ARG A 102 -26.17 -0.77 -14.66
CA ARG A 102 -27.58 -0.78 -14.26
C ARG A 102 -27.79 -1.55 -12.96
N VAL A 103 -28.81 -1.17 -12.21
CA VAL A 103 -29.35 -1.92 -11.08
C VAL A 103 -30.41 -2.89 -11.61
N GLU A 104 -30.15 -4.18 -11.48
CA GLU A 104 -31.05 -5.22 -11.97
C GLU A 104 -32.14 -5.52 -10.95
N LEU A 105 -33.37 -5.15 -11.33
CA LEU A 105 -34.59 -5.39 -10.54
C LEU A 105 -35.28 -6.71 -10.92
N ASN A 106 -35.05 -7.21 -12.15
CA ASN A 106 -35.67 -8.41 -12.68
C ASN A 106 -34.73 -9.62 -12.54
N HIS A 107 -35.01 -10.73 -13.24
CA HIS A 107 -34.13 -11.91 -13.28
C HIS A 107 -33.87 -12.60 -11.92
N SER A 108 -34.78 -12.41 -10.96
CA SER A 108 -34.70 -12.99 -9.62
C SER A 108 -35.27 -14.41 -9.50
N ASN A 109 -35.69 -15.03 -10.62
CA ASN A 109 -36.28 -16.36 -10.61
C ASN A 109 -35.20 -17.42 -10.33
N GLN A 110 -35.22 -18.03 -9.14
CA GLN A 110 -34.24 -19.03 -8.72
C GLN A 110 -34.47 -20.41 -9.35
N ALA A 111 -35.60 -20.64 -10.06
CA ALA A 111 -35.86 -21.93 -10.71
C ALA A 111 -34.82 -22.31 -11.78
N VAL A 112 -34.05 -21.33 -12.27
CA VAL A 112 -32.93 -21.57 -13.20
C VAL A 112 -31.70 -22.19 -12.51
N LEU A 113 -31.62 -22.12 -11.18
CA LEU A 113 -30.52 -22.70 -10.41
C LEU A 113 -30.83 -24.15 -10.04
N PRO A 114 -29.83 -25.01 -9.82
CA PRO A 114 -30.03 -26.33 -9.23
C PRO A 114 -30.69 -26.24 -7.86
N SER A 115 -31.49 -27.24 -7.48
CA SER A 115 -32.25 -27.25 -6.21
C SER A 115 -31.38 -27.01 -4.97
N GLY A 116 -30.12 -27.47 -4.97
CA GLY A 116 -29.17 -27.24 -3.88
C GLY A 116 -28.70 -25.78 -3.71
N LEU A 117 -28.96 -24.92 -4.68
CA LEU A 117 -28.62 -23.48 -4.68
C LEU A 117 -29.86 -22.59 -4.70
N GLN A 118 -31.07 -23.14 -4.51
CA GLN A 118 -32.31 -22.38 -4.39
C GLN A 118 -32.60 -22.05 -2.91
N LEU A 119 -31.65 -21.41 -2.22
CA LEU A 119 -31.70 -21.23 -0.77
C LEU A 119 -32.45 -19.97 -0.34
N GLY A 120 -32.79 -19.08 -1.27
CA GLY A 120 -33.45 -17.80 -0.95
C GLY A 120 -32.53 -16.73 -0.34
N ASP A 121 -31.26 -17.06 -0.10
CA ASP A 121 -30.22 -16.17 0.42
C ASP A 121 -29.68 -15.20 -0.66
N ASN A 122 -28.79 -14.29 -0.25
CA ASN A 122 -28.28 -13.24 -1.13
C ASN A 122 -27.43 -13.81 -2.27
N ASP A 123 -26.58 -14.80 -1.97
CA ASP A 123 -25.81 -15.57 -2.96
C ASP A 123 -26.73 -16.16 -4.04
N SER A 124 -27.81 -16.86 -3.64
CA SER A 124 -28.75 -17.48 -4.58
C SER A 124 -29.44 -16.42 -5.46
N ARG A 125 -29.69 -15.22 -4.94
CA ARG A 125 -30.29 -14.12 -5.70
C ARG A 125 -29.31 -13.51 -6.71
N ILE A 126 -28.04 -13.32 -6.33
CA ILE A 126 -26.99 -12.84 -7.22
C ILE A 126 -26.77 -13.84 -8.36
N LEU A 127 -26.66 -15.13 -8.02
CA LEU A 127 -26.50 -16.21 -9.00
C LEU A 127 -27.72 -16.35 -9.92
N ALA A 128 -28.94 -16.19 -9.40
CA ALA A 128 -30.14 -16.22 -10.22
C ALA A 128 -30.14 -15.10 -11.27
N VAL A 129 -29.77 -13.88 -10.88
CA VAL A 129 -29.62 -12.77 -11.83
C VAL A 129 -28.60 -13.12 -12.90
N ALA A 130 -27.42 -13.58 -12.50
CA ALA A 130 -26.34 -13.89 -13.43
C ALA A 130 -26.71 -15.01 -14.41
N MET A 131 -27.33 -16.09 -13.92
CA MET A 131 -27.75 -17.24 -14.73
C MET A 131 -28.88 -16.90 -15.71
N ASN A 132 -29.87 -16.11 -15.27
CA ASN A 132 -30.94 -15.66 -16.14
C ASN A 132 -30.41 -14.76 -17.27
N LEU A 133 -29.49 -13.84 -16.97
CA LEU A 133 -28.83 -13.00 -17.99
C LEU A 133 -28.01 -13.84 -18.99
N ALA A 134 -27.35 -14.89 -18.51
CA ALA A 134 -26.63 -15.83 -19.37
C ALA A 134 -27.60 -16.61 -20.28
N ASN A 135 -28.76 -17.02 -19.75
CA ASN A 135 -29.81 -17.69 -20.53
C ASN A 135 -30.44 -16.78 -21.59
N ASP A 136 -30.44 -15.46 -21.37
CA ASP A 136 -30.83 -14.46 -22.38
C ASP A 136 -29.75 -14.25 -23.47
N GLY A 137 -28.62 -14.98 -23.38
CA GLY A 137 -27.56 -15.00 -24.38
C GLY A 137 -26.43 -14.01 -24.14
N LEU A 138 -26.34 -13.40 -22.96
CA LEU A 138 -25.24 -12.50 -22.60
C LEU A 138 -24.00 -13.29 -22.15
N ASP A 139 -22.81 -12.77 -22.44
CA ASP A 139 -21.54 -13.27 -21.89
C ASP A 139 -21.38 -12.75 -20.45
N VAL A 140 -21.78 -13.57 -19.46
CA VAL A 140 -21.88 -13.16 -18.06
C VAL A 140 -20.72 -13.70 -17.22
N VAL A 141 -20.09 -12.80 -16.46
CA VAL A 141 -19.09 -13.12 -15.45
C VAL A 141 -19.56 -12.64 -14.08
N VAL A 142 -19.59 -13.53 -13.08
CA VAL A 142 -19.85 -13.15 -11.68
C VAL A 142 -18.56 -12.65 -11.06
N VAL A 143 -18.58 -11.45 -10.49
CA VAL A 143 -17.41 -10.86 -9.83
C VAL A 143 -17.66 -10.80 -8.32
N SER A 144 -16.80 -11.46 -7.55
CA SER A 144 -16.90 -11.50 -6.09
C SER A 144 -15.53 -11.60 -5.42
N LYS A 145 -15.37 -11.07 -4.21
CA LYS A 145 -14.20 -11.34 -3.37
C LYS A 145 -14.35 -12.61 -2.53
N ASP A 146 -15.56 -13.11 -2.38
CA ASP A 146 -15.85 -14.30 -1.58
C ASP A 146 -15.64 -15.58 -2.40
N LEU A 147 -14.64 -16.37 -1.99
CA LEU A 147 -14.35 -17.67 -2.60
C LEU A 147 -15.58 -18.60 -2.66
N PRO A 148 -16.42 -18.71 -1.60
CA PRO A 148 -17.62 -19.56 -1.65
C PRO A 148 -18.59 -19.20 -2.78
N LEU A 149 -18.86 -17.90 -3.01
CA LEU A 149 -19.77 -17.47 -4.08
C LEU A 149 -19.18 -17.78 -5.46
N ARG A 150 -17.87 -17.58 -5.65
CA ARG A 150 -17.19 -17.95 -6.90
C ARG A 150 -17.24 -19.45 -7.15
N VAL A 151 -17.03 -20.28 -6.13
CA VAL A 151 -17.15 -21.74 -6.24
C VAL A 151 -18.57 -22.15 -6.61
N LYS A 152 -19.60 -21.54 -6.00
CA LYS A 152 -21.00 -21.77 -6.36
C LYS A 152 -21.27 -21.42 -7.83
N ALA A 153 -20.84 -20.25 -8.30
CA ALA A 153 -20.98 -19.82 -9.69
C ALA A 153 -20.29 -20.79 -10.67
N SER A 154 -19.03 -21.15 -10.42
CA SER A 154 -18.30 -22.10 -11.27
C SER A 154 -18.95 -23.48 -11.30
N SER A 155 -19.54 -23.94 -10.19
CA SER A 155 -20.18 -25.26 -10.13
C SER A 155 -21.47 -25.38 -10.96
N ILE A 156 -22.08 -24.25 -11.32
CA ILE A 156 -23.23 -24.19 -12.25
C ILE A 156 -22.83 -23.79 -13.68
N GLY A 157 -21.53 -23.81 -13.99
CA GLY A 157 -21.01 -23.52 -15.33
C GLY A 157 -20.91 -22.04 -15.67
N MET A 158 -21.02 -21.14 -14.69
CA MET A 158 -20.80 -19.71 -14.90
C MET A 158 -19.34 -19.32 -14.76
N ALA A 159 -18.89 -18.34 -15.56
CA ALA A 159 -17.61 -17.70 -15.34
C ALA A 159 -17.65 -16.89 -14.03
N ALA A 160 -16.63 -17.04 -13.20
CA ALA A 160 -16.51 -16.32 -11.95
C ALA A 160 -15.09 -15.80 -11.76
N GLU A 161 -14.97 -14.50 -11.51
CA GLU A 161 -13.71 -13.81 -11.34
C GLU A 161 -13.60 -13.22 -9.93
N GLU A 162 -12.39 -13.27 -9.39
CA GLU A 162 -12.07 -12.54 -8.17
C GLU A 162 -11.98 -11.05 -8.50
N TYR A 163 -12.68 -10.19 -7.76
CA TYR A 163 -12.48 -8.76 -7.92
C TYR A 163 -11.10 -8.37 -7.43
N ARG A 164 -10.22 -8.12 -8.40
CA ARG A 164 -8.91 -7.51 -8.19
C ARG A 164 -9.05 -6.08 -8.64
N ALA A 165 -9.40 -5.19 -7.71
CA ALA A 165 -9.13 -3.78 -7.95
C ALA A 165 -7.67 -3.69 -8.36
N GLU A 166 -7.37 -3.08 -9.51
CA GLU A 166 -6.05 -2.54 -9.78
C GLU A 166 -5.78 -1.41 -8.78
N LEU A 167 -5.62 -1.79 -7.51
CA LEU A 167 -4.97 -1.02 -6.47
C LEU A 167 -3.50 -1.35 -6.68
N ALA A 168 -2.80 -0.41 -7.31
CA ALA A 168 -1.38 -0.40 -7.60
C ALA A 168 -0.80 -1.80 -7.91
N VAL A 169 -0.58 -2.05 -9.20
CA VAL A 169 0.46 -2.99 -9.63
C VAL A 169 1.67 -2.69 -8.75
N ASP A 170 2.04 -3.65 -7.90
CA ASP A 170 3.28 -3.56 -7.15
C ASP A 170 4.36 -3.38 -8.21
N SER A 171 4.88 -2.17 -8.33
CA SER A 171 5.82 -1.87 -9.41
C SER A 171 7.17 -2.57 -9.18
N GLY A 172 7.31 -3.31 -8.08
CA GLY A 172 8.58 -3.82 -7.59
C GLY A 172 9.48 -2.69 -7.11
N TYR A 173 8.92 -1.52 -6.78
CA TYR A 173 9.67 -0.36 -6.33
C TYR A 173 10.24 -0.60 -4.93
N THR A 174 11.51 -1.00 -4.89
CA THR A 174 12.26 -1.24 -3.64
C THR A 174 12.85 0.05 -3.05
N GLY A 175 12.76 1.17 -3.76
CA GLY A 175 13.47 2.39 -3.39
C GLY A 175 14.94 2.41 -3.78
N LEU A 176 15.41 1.40 -4.52
CA LEU A 176 16.77 1.33 -5.04
C LEU A 176 16.79 1.14 -6.56
N THR A 177 17.86 1.62 -7.18
CA THR A 177 18.19 1.34 -8.58
C THR A 177 19.71 1.26 -8.76
N ASP A 178 20.16 0.65 -9.86
CA ASP A 178 21.57 0.57 -10.24
C ASP A 178 21.88 1.58 -11.34
N LEU A 179 23.05 2.20 -11.27
CA LEU A 179 23.56 3.08 -12.32
C LEU A 179 24.97 2.67 -12.72
N GLN A 180 25.19 2.40 -14.00
CA GLN A 180 26.53 2.19 -14.55
C GLN A 180 27.10 3.53 -15.02
N VAL A 181 28.32 3.84 -14.59
CA VAL A 181 29.05 5.06 -14.97
C VAL A 181 30.51 4.75 -15.33
N SER A 182 31.13 5.64 -16.10
CA SER A 182 32.58 5.59 -16.34
C SER A 182 33.39 5.96 -15.09
N GLY A 183 34.67 5.60 -15.07
CA GLY A 183 35.57 6.00 -13.99
C GLY A 183 35.76 7.53 -13.86
N GLU A 184 35.58 8.28 -14.95
CA GLU A 184 35.59 9.75 -14.96
C GLU A 184 34.32 10.30 -14.29
N GLN A 185 33.14 9.83 -14.69
CA GLN A 185 31.88 10.22 -14.04
C GLN A 185 31.83 9.86 -12.55
N MET A 186 32.45 8.74 -12.15
CA MET A 186 32.58 8.41 -10.73
C MET A 186 33.49 9.42 -10.01
N ALA A 187 34.61 9.83 -10.62
CA ALA A 187 35.48 10.85 -10.05
C ALA A 187 34.74 12.20 -9.92
N ASP A 188 34.00 12.61 -10.96
CA ASP A 188 33.17 13.81 -10.95
C ASP A 188 32.13 13.77 -9.83
N LEU A 189 31.51 12.61 -9.57
CA LEU A 189 30.57 12.45 -8.45
C LEU A 189 31.24 12.69 -7.09
N TYR A 190 32.47 12.20 -6.90
CA TYR A 190 33.18 12.42 -5.64
C TYR A 190 33.74 13.85 -5.51
N GLU A 191 34.05 14.51 -6.62
CA GLU A 191 34.56 15.89 -6.65
C GLU A 191 33.45 16.92 -6.49
N HIS A 192 32.33 16.73 -7.19
CA HIS A 192 31.22 17.70 -7.25
C HIS A 192 30.02 17.31 -6.40
N GLU A 193 30.06 16.14 -5.76
CA GLU A 193 28.98 15.57 -4.93
C GLU A 193 27.64 15.35 -5.67
N GLU A 194 27.57 15.61 -6.97
CA GLU A 194 26.39 15.38 -7.81
C GLU A 194 26.80 15.16 -9.27
N ILE A 195 26.13 14.22 -9.94
CA ILE A 195 26.24 14.06 -11.40
C ILE A 195 24.85 13.97 -12.04
N ARG A 196 24.80 14.26 -13.34
CA ARG A 196 23.61 14.07 -14.17
C ARG A 196 23.70 12.79 -14.98
N SER A 197 22.57 12.09 -15.10
CA SER A 197 22.46 10.89 -15.93
C SER A 197 21.08 10.80 -16.56
N ALA A 198 21.04 10.58 -17.87
CA ALA A 198 19.80 10.37 -18.62
C ALA A 198 19.03 9.12 -18.15
N ALA A 199 19.73 8.13 -17.58
CA ALA A 199 19.11 6.91 -17.03
C ALA A 199 18.23 7.19 -15.80
N LEU A 200 18.43 8.32 -15.14
CA LEU A 200 17.72 8.70 -13.91
C LEU A 200 16.56 9.67 -14.15
N VAL A 201 16.25 10.04 -15.40
CA VAL A 201 15.21 11.04 -15.72
C VAL A 201 13.83 10.61 -15.26
N TYR A 202 13.52 9.32 -15.36
CA TYR A 202 12.23 8.75 -14.94
C TYR A 202 12.30 8.02 -13.59
N VAL A 203 13.46 8.10 -12.90
CA VAL A 203 13.60 7.52 -11.57
C VAL A 203 13.02 8.49 -10.55
N PRO A 204 12.16 8.03 -9.63
CA PRO A 204 11.59 8.89 -8.59
C PRO A 204 12.68 9.59 -7.76
N VAL A 205 12.40 10.82 -7.31
CA VAL A 205 13.26 11.48 -6.31
C VAL A 205 13.30 10.65 -5.01
N ASN A 206 14.38 10.79 -4.27
CA ASN A 206 14.72 10.01 -3.08
C ASN A 206 14.94 8.51 -3.31
N THR A 207 14.96 8.03 -4.56
CA THR A 207 15.43 6.67 -4.85
C THR A 207 16.93 6.59 -4.60
N GLY A 208 17.36 5.59 -3.83
CA GLY A 208 18.77 5.28 -3.64
C GLY A 208 19.38 4.66 -4.89
N VAL A 209 20.62 4.99 -5.18
CA VAL A 209 21.34 4.56 -6.38
C VAL A 209 22.61 3.83 -5.96
N VAL A 210 22.75 2.58 -6.36
CA VAL A 210 24.02 1.85 -6.30
C VAL A 210 24.75 2.12 -7.61
N ILE A 211 25.86 2.85 -7.52
CA ILE A 211 26.58 3.35 -8.67
C ILE A 211 27.78 2.43 -8.90
N HIS A 212 27.91 1.87 -10.09
CA HIS A 212 28.98 0.95 -10.46
C HIS A 212 29.87 1.58 -11.51
N SER A 213 31.17 1.37 -11.36
CA SER A 213 32.18 1.73 -12.34
C SER A 213 33.22 0.63 -12.46
N GLU A 214 34.06 0.69 -13.49
CA GLU A 214 35.20 -0.21 -13.66
C GLU A 214 36.22 -0.16 -12.49
N ARG A 215 36.21 0.91 -11.68
CA ARG A 215 37.14 1.12 -10.56
C ARG A 215 36.54 0.79 -9.18
N GLY A 216 35.25 0.47 -9.12
CA GLY A 216 34.55 0.21 -7.86
C GLY A 216 33.13 0.74 -7.85
N SER A 217 32.50 0.72 -6.67
CA SER A 217 31.13 1.16 -6.46
C SER A 217 31.04 2.37 -5.54
N GLY A 218 29.96 3.14 -5.71
CA GLY A 218 29.57 4.27 -4.89
C GLY A 218 28.08 4.20 -4.57
N LEU A 219 27.64 5.08 -3.68
CA LEU A 219 26.24 5.23 -3.33
C LEU A 219 25.80 6.66 -3.66
N GLY A 220 24.56 6.80 -4.10
CA GLY A 220 23.94 8.09 -4.30
C GLY A 220 22.45 8.05 -4.04
N ARG A 221 21.80 9.21 -4.07
CA ARG A 221 20.34 9.34 -4.02
C ARG A 221 19.89 10.31 -5.09
N VAL A 222 18.80 9.97 -5.78
CA VAL A 222 18.19 10.87 -6.76
C VAL A 222 17.68 12.10 -6.03
N HIS A 223 18.32 13.25 -6.28
CA HIS A 223 17.97 14.51 -5.64
C HIS A 223 16.93 15.26 -6.48
N THR A 224 17.17 15.38 -7.79
CA THR A 224 16.20 15.89 -8.77
C THR A 224 16.12 14.96 -9.97
N ALA A 225 15.09 15.10 -10.81
CA ALA A 225 14.92 14.25 -11.98
C ALA A 225 16.16 14.29 -12.88
N GLY A 226 16.79 13.12 -13.10
CA GLY A 226 18.02 13.00 -13.89
C GLY A 226 19.31 13.39 -13.17
N SER A 227 19.30 13.66 -11.86
CA SER A 227 20.51 13.91 -11.07
C SER A 227 20.62 12.96 -9.87
N VAL A 228 21.86 12.63 -9.50
CA VAL A 228 22.17 11.81 -8.33
C VAL A 228 23.22 12.51 -7.48
N ALA A 229 22.89 12.73 -6.22
CA ALA A 229 23.78 13.28 -5.21
C ALA A 229 24.53 12.15 -4.50
N LEU A 230 25.80 12.39 -4.16
CA LEU A 230 26.66 11.42 -3.49
C LEU A 230 26.16 11.11 -2.07
N VAL A 231 26.04 9.83 -1.77
CA VAL A 231 25.81 9.34 -0.41
C VAL A 231 27.10 8.74 0.12
N ARG A 232 27.68 9.37 1.15
CA ARG A 232 28.92 8.89 1.77
C ARG A 232 28.64 7.59 2.54
N GLY A 233 29.36 6.53 2.19
CA GLY A 233 29.12 5.17 2.71
C GLY A 233 29.57 4.93 4.15
N ASP A 234 30.28 5.90 4.74
CA ASP A 234 30.77 5.88 6.13
C ASP A 234 29.83 6.61 7.11
N ARG A 235 28.68 7.11 6.65
CA ARG A 235 27.65 7.70 7.51
C ARG A 235 27.20 6.71 8.59
N GLU A 236 27.04 7.25 9.80
CA GLU A 236 26.49 6.54 10.95
C GLU A 236 25.31 7.31 11.53
N VAL A 237 24.42 6.60 12.20
CA VAL A 237 23.27 7.17 12.90
C VAL A 237 23.34 6.72 14.35
N PHE A 238 23.58 7.65 15.28
CA PHE A 238 23.76 7.34 16.70
C PHE A 238 24.72 6.15 16.95
N GLY A 239 25.89 6.16 16.30
CA GLY A 239 26.91 5.12 16.37
C GLY A 239 26.64 3.85 15.54
N LEU A 240 25.46 3.70 14.95
CA LEU A 240 25.12 2.56 14.09
C LEU A 240 25.56 2.81 12.64
N ARG A 241 26.36 1.89 12.08
CA ARG A 241 26.81 1.93 10.68
C ARG A 241 26.05 0.95 9.80
N GLY A 242 25.69 1.38 8.59
CA GLY A 242 25.06 0.53 7.59
C GLY A 242 26.03 -0.53 7.04
N ARG A 243 25.64 -1.80 7.11
CA ARG A 243 26.45 -2.94 6.64
C ARG A 243 26.18 -3.31 5.18
N SER A 244 25.03 -2.89 4.66
CA SER A 244 24.63 -3.06 3.28
C SER A 244 24.42 -1.71 2.58
N ALA A 245 24.33 -1.71 1.24
CA ALA A 245 24.03 -0.50 0.48
C ALA A 245 22.67 0.07 0.87
N GLU A 246 21.66 -0.80 1.02
CA GLU A 246 20.30 -0.45 1.43
C GLU A 246 20.29 0.23 2.80
N GLN A 247 21.02 -0.31 3.79
CA GLN A 247 21.09 0.31 5.12
C GLN A 247 21.79 1.66 5.10
N ARG A 248 22.86 1.83 4.31
CA ARG A 248 23.56 3.12 4.18
C ARG A 248 22.69 4.18 3.51
N LEU A 249 21.92 3.78 2.49
CA LEU A 249 20.93 4.64 1.83
C LEU A 249 19.75 4.94 2.75
N ALA A 250 19.31 3.99 3.58
CA ALA A 250 18.31 4.22 4.61
C ALA A 250 18.79 5.23 5.66
N ILE A 251 20.04 5.11 6.13
CA ILE A 251 20.66 6.09 7.04
C ILE A 251 20.66 7.48 6.39
N ASP A 252 21.04 7.59 5.11
CA ASP A 252 21.00 8.85 4.40
C ASP A 252 19.61 9.51 4.42
N ALA A 253 18.57 8.76 4.05
CA ALA A 253 17.19 9.25 4.06
C ALA A 253 16.68 9.58 5.48
N LEU A 254 17.08 8.79 6.48
CA LEU A 254 16.73 9.01 7.88
C LEU A 254 17.45 10.22 8.49
N LEU A 255 18.61 10.63 7.97
CA LEU A 255 19.35 11.79 8.48
C LEU A 255 19.02 13.09 7.74
N ASP A 256 18.31 13.00 6.62
CA ASP A 256 17.85 14.15 5.83
C ASP A 256 16.60 14.81 6.49
N PRO A 257 16.69 16.07 6.95
CA PRO A 257 15.57 16.77 7.57
C PRO A 257 14.48 17.20 6.57
N GLU A 258 14.76 17.21 5.26
CA GLU A 258 13.77 17.56 4.24
C GLU A 258 12.77 16.42 3.98
N ILE A 259 13.12 15.18 4.36
CA ILE A 259 12.26 14.00 4.18
C ILE A 259 11.37 13.79 5.42
N GLY A 260 10.12 14.24 5.32
CA GLY A 260 9.12 14.12 6.38
C GLY A 260 8.59 12.69 6.62
N ILE A 261 8.59 11.82 5.60
CA ILE A 261 8.06 10.46 5.66
C ILE A 261 9.10 9.48 5.11
N VAL A 262 9.59 8.57 5.95
CA VAL A 262 10.52 7.51 5.53
C VAL A 262 9.84 6.16 5.71
N SER A 263 9.80 5.33 4.66
CA SER A 263 9.31 3.96 4.73
C SER A 263 10.47 2.97 4.64
N LEU A 264 10.64 2.14 5.66
CA LEU A 264 11.63 1.06 5.70
C LEU A 264 10.90 -0.28 5.59
N GLY A 265 11.01 -0.92 4.44
CA GLY A 265 10.49 -2.27 4.18
C GLY A 265 11.57 -3.33 4.36
N GLY A 266 11.19 -4.60 4.52
CA GLY A 266 12.12 -5.72 4.48
C GLY A 266 11.79 -6.83 5.47
N ALA A 267 12.44 -7.99 5.33
CA ALA A 267 12.22 -9.14 6.20
C ALA A 267 12.60 -8.86 7.68
N ALA A 268 12.12 -9.67 8.60
CA ALA A 268 12.56 -9.61 9.99
C ALA A 268 14.09 -9.84 10.12
N GLY A 269 14.75 -9.03 10.97
CA GLY A 269 16.20 -9.09 11.18
C GLY A 269 17.06 -8.28 10.19
N THR A 270 16.46 -7.49 9.30
CA THR A 270 17.18 -6.57 8.39
C THR A 270 17.59 -5.24 9.05
N GLY A 271 17.21 -5.01 10.31
CA GLY A 271 17.63 -3.83 11.09
C GLY A 271 16.69 -2.61 11.01
N LYS A 272 15.50 -2.72 10.42
CA LYS A 272 14.53 -1.62 10.23
C LYS A 272 14.26 -0.82 11.52
N SER A 273 13.85 -1.52 12.59
CA SER A 273 13.47 -0.90 13.86
C SER A 273 14.68 -0.28 14.56
N ALA A 274 15.84 -0.93 14.52
CA ALA A 274 17.09 -0.39 15.05
C ALA A 274 17.50 0.91 14.33
N LEU A 275 17.49 0.92 12.99
CA LEU A 275 17.78 2.12 12.18
C LEU A 275 16.83 3.27 12.52
N ALA A 276 15.51 3.00 12.59
CA ALA A 276 14.50 3.99 12.93
C ALA A 276 14.69 4.57 14.34
N LEU A 277 14.97 3.72 15.33
CA LEU A 277 15.18 4.12 16.72
C LEU A 277 16.47 4.91 16.89
N CYS A 278 17.59 4.46 16.31
CA CYS A 278 18.85 5.21 16.30
C CYS A 278 18.67 6.58 15.62
N ALA A 279 17.92 6.66 14.52
CA ALA A 279 17.62 7.95 13.87
C ALA A 279 16.77 8.87 14.76
N GLY A 280 15.83 8.30 15.53
CA GLY A 280 15.09 9.05 16.54
C GLY A 280 15.99 9.59 17.65
N LEU A 281 16.92 8.77 18.16
CA LEU A 281 17.87 9.17 19.21
C LEU A 281 18.82 10.26 18.71
N GLU A 282 19.39 10.09 17.53
CA GLU A 282 20.19 11.11 16.84
C GLU A 282 19.41 12.43 16.73
N ALA A 283 18.16 12.37 16.30
CA ALA A 283 17.34 13.56 16.09
C ALA A 283 16.96 14.27 17.40
N VAL A 284 16.84 13.55 18.52
CA VAL A 284 16.42 14.10 19.83
C VAL A 284 17.61 14.50 20.69
N LEU A 285 18.63 13.64 20.81
CA LEU A 285 19.76 13.82 21.71
C LEU A 285 20.91 14.61 21.07
N GLU A 286 21.35 14.20 19.87
CA GLU A 286 22.53 14.78 19.23
C GLU A 286 22.20 16.07 18.46
N ARG A 287 21.14 16.03 17.66
CA ARG A 287 20.76 17.14 16.77
C ARG A 287 19.73 18.09 17.34
N GLN A 288 19.04 17.69 18.41
CA GLN A 288 17.99 18.48 19.08
C GLN A 288 16.91 19.01 18.11
N GLN A 289 16.64 18.28 17.04
CA GLN A 289 15.66 18.62 16.01
C GLN A 289 14.22 18.32 16.46
N HIS A 290 14.07 17.32 17.34
CA HIS A 290 12.78 16.91 17.90
C HIS A 290 12.91 16.83 19.43
N LYS A 291 11.79 16.99 20.13
CA LYS A 291 11.75 16.94 21.60
C LYS A 291 11.62 15.52 22.15
N LYS A 292 11.00 14.62 21.38
CA LYS A 292 10.75 13.24 21.79
C LYS A 292 10.55 12.27 20.63
N ILE A 293 10.75 11.00 20.93
CA ILE A 293 10.52 9.84 20.08
C ILE A 293 9.19 9.21 20.50
N MET A 294 8.27 9.00 19.56
CA MET A 294 6.99 8.36 19.79
C MET A 294 6.85 7.12 18.93
N VAL A 295 6.81 5.94 19.54
CA VAL A 295 6.67 4.66 18.85
C VAL A 295 5.22 4.19 18.96
N PHE A 296 4.55 4.04 17.83
CA PHE A 296 3.22 3.46 17.73
C PHE A 296 3.30 2.03 17.20
N ARG A 297 2.68 1.09 17.91
CA ARG A 297 2.51 -0.29 17.43
C ARG A 297 1.02 -0.65 17.37
N PRO A 298 0.57 -1.41 16.36
CA PRO A 298 -0.74 -2.03 16.38
C PRO A 298 -0.82 -3.11 17.47
N LEU A 299 -1.97 -3.19 18.13
CA LEU A 299 -2.24 -4.23 19.12
C LEU A 299 -2.80 -5.45 18.40
N TYR A 300 -2.00 -6.50 18.29
CA TYR A 300 -2.49 -7.84 17.95
C TYR A 300 -2.43 -8.73 19.18
N ALA A 301 -3.55 -9.37 19.47
CA ALA A 301 -3.62 -10.43 20.45
C ALA A 301 -2.78 -11.62 19.98
N VAL A 302 -1.56 -11.78 20.51
CA VAL A 302 -0.81 -13.01 20.32
C VAL A 302 -1.54 -14.11 21.07
N GLY A 303 -2.04 -15.13 20.36
CA GLY A 303 -2.74 -16.27 20.96
C GLY A 303 -4.24 -16.08 21.25
N GLY A 304 -4.92 -15.16 20.56
CA GLY A 304 -6.39 -15.05 20.63
C GLY A 304 -6.95 -14.40 21.89
N GLN A 305 -6.13 -13.75 22.71
CA GLN A 305 -6.59 -12.99 23.87
C GLN A 305 -6.94 -11.55 23.50
N GLU A 306 -8.23 -11.23 23.37
CA GLU A 306 -8.68 -9.84 23.27
C GLU A 306 -8.17 -9.03 24.48
N LEU A 307 -7.57 -7.86 24.23
CA LEU A 307 -6.97 -6.95 25.21
C LEU A 307 -7.92 -6.56 26.37
N GLY A 308 -9.22 -6.78 26.19
CA GLY A 308 -10.25 -6.61 27.22
C GLY A 308 -10.00 -7.45 28.48
N TYR A 309 -9.21 -8.53 28.40
CA TYR A 309 -8.98 -9.46 29.51
C TYR A 309 -7.68 -9.29 30.29
N LEU A 310 -6.74 -8.44 29.85
CA LEU A 310 -5.57 -8.12 30.68
C LEU A 310 -5.99 -7.18 31.81
N PRO A 311 -5.85 -7.56 33.10
CA PRO A 311 -6.03 -6.63 34.21
C PRO A 311 -4.89 -5.60 34.20
N GLY A 312 -5.20 -4.33 34.47
CA GLY A 312 -4.19 -3.27 34.60
C GLY A 312 -4.49 -1.99 33.83
N ASP A 313 -3.68 -0.96 34.07
CA ASP A 313 -3.75 0.32 33.36
C ASP A 313 -3.22 0.22 31.91
N ALA A 314 -3.37 1.29 31.11
CA ALA A 314 -2.93 1.28 29.72
C ALA A 314 -1.41 1.08 29.56
N ALA A 315 -0.60 1.44 30.56
CA ALA A 315 0.85 1.23 30.54
C ALA A 315 1.21 -0.23 30.86
N GLU A 316 0.55 -0.84 31.84
CA GLU A 316 0.70 -2.26 32.18
C GLU A 316 0.31 -3.16 31.00
N LYS A 317 -0.74 -2.79 30.26
CA LYS A 317 -1.13 -3.49 29.02
C LYS A 317 -0.15 -3.29 27.88
N MET A 318 0.63 -2.22 27.85
CA MET A 318 1.62 -1.98 26.79
C MET A 318 2.99 -2.61 27.11
N ASN A 319 3.20 -3.06 28.35
CA ASN A 319 4.51 -3.45 28.86
C ASN A 319 5.21 -4.50 27.97
N PRO A 320 4.57 -5.59 27.49
CA PRO A 320 5.22 -6.56 26.60
C PRO A 320 5.68 -5.97 25.26
N TRP A 321 4.93 -5.01 24.71
CA TRP A 321 5.26 -4.36 23.44
C TRP A 321 6.33 -3.28 23.59
N ALA A 322 6.31 -2.57 24.72
CA ALA A 322 7.36 -1.64 25.09
C ALA A 322 8.69 -2.36 25.31
N GLN A 323 8.68 -3.55 25.92
CA GLN A 323 9.88 -4.38 26.09
C GLN A 323 10.60 -4.65 24.76
N ALA A 324 9.90 -5.00 23.68
CA ALA A 324 10.56 -5.24 22.39
C ALA A 324 11.29 -3.99 21.82
N VAL A 325 10.76 -2.79 22.09
CA VAL A 325 11.42 -1.52 21.73
C VAL A 325 12.66 -1.31 22.59
N TYR A 326 12.54 -1.53 23.90
CA TYR A 326 13.66 -1.41 24.84
C TYR A 326 14.76 -2.45 24.58
N ASP A 327 14.41 -3.70 24.26
CA ASP A 327 15.34 -4.76 23.88
C ASP A 327 16.13 -4.38 22.61
N THR A 328 15.42 -3.82 21.62
CA THR A 328 16.07 -3.33 20.40
C THR A 328 17.07 -2.24 20.73
N LEU A 329 16.69 -1.26 21.56
CA LEU A 329 17.58 -0.19 22.00
C LEU A 329 18.77 -0.70 22.80
N GLY A 330 18.56 -1.58 23.78
CA GLY A 330 19.64 -2.15 24.60
C GLY A 330 20.69 -2.93 23.80
N SER A 331 20.35 -3.36 22.58
CA SER A 331 21.32 -3.98 21.67
C SER A 331 22.18 -3.00 20.87
N VAL A 332 21.79 -1.71 20.79
CA VAL A 332 22.45 -0.69 19.94
C VAL A 332 22.95 0.53 20.72
N VAL A 333 22.47 0.76 21.94
CA VAL A 333 22.92 1.85 22.83
C VAL A 333 23.36 1.34 24.19
N SER A 334 24.09 2.17 24.94
CA SER A 334 24.48 1.85 26.32
C SER A 334 23.31 2.02 27.29
N ASP A 335 23.33 1.27 28.39
CA ASP A 335 22.30 1.32 29.43
C ASP A 335 22.06 2.75 29.95
N ASN A 336 23.14 3.53 30.14
CA ASN A 336 23.04 4.92 30.58
C ASN A 336 22.19 5.81 29.65
N VAL A 337 22.32 5.62 28.33
CA VAL A 337 21.53 6.39 27.35
C VAL A 337 20.07 5.95 27.40
N LEU A 338 19.83 4.64 27.52
CA LEU A 338 18.48 4.09 27.62
C LEU A 338 17.76 4.60 28.87
N ASP A 339 18.43 4.57 30.02
CA ASP A 339 17.91 5.10 31.28
C ASP A 339 17.60 6.59 31.16
N GLU A 340 18.51 7.39 30.57
CA GLU A 340 18.32 8.83 30.37
C GLU A 340 17.07 9.14 29.52
N VAL A 341 16.86 8.44 28.41
CA VAL A 341 15.70 8.72 27.53
C VAL A 341 14.38 8.30 28.15
N VAL A 342 14.38 7.24 28.97
CA VAL A 342 13.20 6.76 29.68
C VAL A 342 12.86 7.69 30.85
N GLU A 343 13.84 8.00 31.71
CA GLU A 343 13.65 8.87 32.88
C GLU A 343 13.19 10.27 32.50
N ARG A 344 13.70 10.80 31.39
CA ARG A 344 13.29 12.13 30.88
C ARG A 344 12.00 12.12 30.07
N GLY A 345 11.37 10.96 29.87
CA GLY A 345 10.17 10.82 29.05
C GLY A 345 10.39 11.21 27.58
N MET A 346 11.63 11.07 27.08
CA MET A 346 11.98 11.37 25.69
C MET A 346 11.57 10.25 24.74
N LEU A 347 11.32 9.04 25.24
CA LEU A 347 10.83 7.90 24.47
C LEU A 347 9.46 7.45 25.02
N GLU A 348 8.44 7.47 24.17
CA GLU A 348 7.09 6.99 24.49
C GLU A 348 6.69 5.84 23.55
N VAL A 349 6.28 4.70 24.12
CA VAL A 349 5.68 3.60 23.35
C VAL A 349 4.17 3.59 23.59
N LEU A 350 3.38 3.75 22.53
CA LEU A 350 1.93 3.94 22.61
C LEU A 350 1.19 2.99 21.64
N PRO A 351 -0.04 2.57 21.97
CA PRO A 351 -0.89 1.90 21.01
C PRO A 351 -1.34 2.88 19.93
N LEU A 352 -1.51 2.38 18.70
CA LEU A 352 -1.90 3.22 17.56
C LEU A 352 -3.25 3.96 17.78
N THR A 353 -4.14 3.43 18.61
CA THR A 353 -5.43 4.06 18.97
C THR A 353 -5.26 5.45 19.61
N HIS A 354 -4.14 5.71 20.29
CA HIS A 354 -3.86 6.98 20.94
C HIS A 354 -3.59 8.15 19.98
N ILE A 355 -3.45 7.90 18.68
CA ILE A 355 -3.22 8.97 17.71
C ILE A 355 -4.48 9.76 17.36
N ARG A 356 -5.67 9.20 17.59
CA ARG A 356 -6.94 9.85 17.24
C ARG A 356 -7.13 11.13 18.05
N GLY A 357 -7.37 12.23 17.36
CA GLY A 357 -7.64 13.54 17.98
C GLY A 357 -6.39 14.28 18.47
N ARG A 358 -5.18 13.81 18.15
CA ARG A 358 -3.91 14.49 18.48
C ARG A 358 -3.29 15.10 17.23
N SER A 359 -2.51 16.16 17.40
CA SER A 359 -1.54 16.63 16.41
C SER A 359 -0.15 16.46 17.02
N LEU A 360 0.74 15.78 16.32
CA LEU A 360 2.08 15.43 16.82
C LEU A 360 3.08 16.47 16.32
N HIS A 361 3.46 17.41 17.19
CA HIS A 361 4.42 18.48 16.91
C HIS A 361 5.75 18.22 17.61
N ASP A 362 6.85 18.71 17.03
CA ASP A 362 8.21 18.55 17.56
C ASP A 362 8.58 17.09 17.91
N ALA A 363 8.08 16.11 17.13
CA ALA A 363 8.17 14.70 17.46
C ALA A 363 8.76 13.85 16.33
N PHE A 364 9.65 12.92 16.69
CA PHE A 364 10.11 11.86 15.81
C PHE A 364 9.19 10.64 16.00
N VAL A 365 8.32 10.40 15.02
CA VAL A 365 7.29 9.37 15.11
C VAL A 365 7.76 8.10 14.41
N ILE A 366 7.65 6.95 15.06
CA ILE A 366 7.90 5.63 14.46
C ILE A 366 6.59 4.88 14.50
N VAL A 367 6.16 4.36 13.36
CA VAL A 367 5.03 3.43 13.29
C VAL A 367 5.56 2.09 12.83
N ASP A 368 5.56 1.15 13.77
CA ASP A 368 6.13 -0.17 13.59
C ASP A 368 5.06 -1.20 13.27
N GLU A 369 5.45 -2.24 12.53
CA GLU A 369 4.53 -3.24 11.95
C GLU A 369 3.44 -2.63 11.05
N ALA A 370 3.80 -1.64 10.23
CA ALA A 370 2.85 -0.91 9.40
C ALA A 370 2.17 -1.78 8.32
N GLN A 371 2.70 -2.97 8.00
CA GLN A 371 2.06 -3.94 7.09
C GLN A 371 0.71 -4.43 7.59
N SER A 372 0.51 -4.38 8.92
CA SER A 372 -0.67 -4.92 9.56
C SER A 372 -1.82 -3.88 9.58
N LEU A 373 -1.53 -2.65 9.15
CA LEU A 373 -2.45 -1.52 9.12
C LEU A 373 -3.16 -1.38 7.77
N GLU A 374 -4.45 -1.09 7.82
CA GLU A 374 -5.24 -0.69 6.66
C GLU A 374 -4.85 0.73 6.19
N ARG A 375 -5.02 0.99 4.89
CA ARG A 375 -4.75 2.29 4.28
C ARG A 375 -5.42 3.46 5.00
N ASN A 376 -6.68 3.34 5.39
CA ASN A 376 -7.40 4.42 6.08
C ASN A 376 -6.82 4.74 7.46
N VAL A 377 -6.27 3.73 8.15
CA VAL A 377 -5.60 3.91 9.45
C VAL A 377 -4.26 4.62 9.25
N LEU A 378 -3.48 4.20 8.25
CA LEU A 378 -2.23 4.89 7.87
C LEU A 378 -2.49 6.35 7.48
N LEU A 379 -3.51 6.63 6.67
CA LEU A 379 -3.90 8.00 6.31
C LEU A 379 -4.30 8.83 7.54
N THR A 380 -5.09 8.24 8.44
CA THR A 380 -5.48 8.91 9.68
C THR A 380 -4.26 9.27 10.51
N MET A 381 -3.27 8.37 10.63
CA MET A 381 -2.02 8.62 11.34
C MET A 381 -1.18 9.70 10.65
N LEU A 382 -0.89 9.55 9.36
CA LEU A 382 -0.04 10.49 8.60
C LEU A 382 -0.62 11.91 8.61
N SER A 383 -1.96 12.05 8.60
CA SER A 383 -2.63 13.35 8.70
C SER A 383 -2.48 14.05 10.06
N ARG A 384 -1.93 13.39 11.08
CA ARG A 384 -1.67 13.96 12.42
C ARG A 384 -0.25 14.45 12.61
N ILE A 385 0.64 14.21 11.65
CA ILE A 385 2.02 14.72 11.72
C ILE A 385 1.99 16.23 11.55
N GLY A 386 2.36 16.93 12.62
CA GLY A 386 2.35 18.39 12.70
C GLY A 386 3.69 19.01 12.28
N GLN A 387 3.83 20.31 12.55
CA GLN A 387 5.08 21.05 12.32
C GLN A 387 6.26 20.47 13.11
N ASN A 388 7.46 20.56 12.51
CA ASN A 388 8.71 20.06 13.08
C ASN A 388 8.64 18.60 13.54
N SER A 389 7.87 17.79 12.81
CA SER A 389 7.75 16.37 13.08
C SER A 389 8.02 15.58 11.81
N ARG A 390 8.45 14.35 11.99
CA ARG A 390 8.59 13.38 10.91
C ARG A 390 8.12 12.02 11.33
N VAL A 391 7.90 11.16 10.35
CA VAL A 391 7.40 9.80 10.58
C VAL A 391 8.23 8.77 9.83
N VAL A 392 8.57 7.69 10.53
CA VAL A 392 9.21 6.50 9.98
C VAL A 392 8.23 5.34 10.05
N LEU A 393 7.95 4.71 8.91
CA LEU A 393 7.09 3.54 8.78
C LEU A 393 7.96 2.30 8.60
N THR A 394 8.04 1.42 9.59
CA THR A 394 8.72 0.13 9.46
C THR A 394 7.70 -0.96 9.13
N HIS A 395 8.02 -1.80 8.15
CA HIS A 395 7.12 -2.87 7.73
C HIS A 395 7.84 -4.08 7.12
N ASP A 396 7.15 -5.20 7.14
CA ASP A 396 7.54 -6.43 6.45
C ASP A 396 6.37 -6.92 5.58
N VAL A 397 6.44 -6.71 4.26
CA VAL A 397 5.37 -7.12 3.33
C VAL A 397 5.25 -8.64 3.23
N ALA A 398 6.28 -9.41 3.59
CA ALA A 398 6.23 -10.86 3.59
C ALA A 398 5.52 -11.43 4.83
N GLN A 399 5.66 -10.78 6.00
CA GLN A 399 5.01 -11.16 7.26
C GLN A 399 3.60 -10.57 7.40
N ARG A 400 2.66 -11.06 6.59
CA ARG A 400 1.26 -10.65 6.62
C ARG A 400 0.42 -11.65 7.39
N ASP A 401 0.49 -11.55 8.72
CA ASP A 401 -0.27 -12.41 9.64
C ASP A 401 -1.79 -12.10 9.63
N ASN A 402 -2.19 -10.96 9.07
CA ASN A 402 -3.54 -10.46 9.16
C ASN A 402 -4.33 -10.69 7.84
N LEU A 403 -5.19 -11.71 7.83
CA LEU A 403 -6.10 -12.07 6.71
C LEU A 403 -7.09 -10.95 6.31
N ARG A 404 -7.18 -9.88 7.09
CA ARG A 404 -8.10 -8.74 6.89
C ARG A 404 -7.55 -7.66 5.94
N VAL A 405 -6.24 -7.57 5.74
CA VAL A 405 -5.64 -6.54 4.87
C VAL A 405 -5.36 -7.16 3.50
N GLY A 406 -6.15 -6.78 2.49
CA GLY A 406 -5.98 -7.25 1.11
C GLY A 406 -4.59 -6.94 0.57
N ARG A 407 -4.06 -7.78 -0.34
CA ARG A 407 -2.66 -7.73 -0.84
C ARG A 407 -2.17 -6.32 -1.26
N HIS A 408 -3.08 -5.42 -1.63
CA HIS A 408 -2.78 -4.08 -2.14
C HIS A 408 -3.37 -2.90 -1.31
N ASP A 409 -3.82 -3.13 -0.08
CA ASP A 409 -4.70 -2.18 0.65
C ASP A 409 -4.07 -1.53 1.91
N GLY A 410 -2.75 -1.65 2.08
CA GLY A 410 -2.04 -1.13 3.25
C GLY A 410 -0.85 -0.24 2.89
N ILE A 411 0.29 -0.53 3.51
CA ILE A 411 1.55 0.21 3.31
C ILE A 411 2.01 0.25 1.84
N ALA A 412 1.76 -0.80 1.06
CA ALA A 412 2.08 -0.85 -0.37
C ALA A 412 1.37 0.27 -1.16
N SER A 413 0.09 0.54 -0.86
CA SER A 413 -0.65 1.65 -1.51
C SER A 413 -0.06 3.01 -1.15
N VAL A 414 0.43 3.18 0.09
CA VAL A 414 1.09 4.42 0.52
C VAL A 414 2.40 4.62 -0.24
N ILE A 415 3.24 3.59 -0.34
CA ILE A 415 4.51 3.65 -1.08
C ILE A 415 4.26 4.02 -2.55
N GLU A 416 3.35 3.30 -3.21
CA GLU A 416 3.04 3.52 -4.62
C GLU A 416 2.45 4.91 -4.89
N ARG A 417 1.68 5.46 -3.94
CA ARG A 417 1.10 6.80 -4.09
C ARG A 417 2.08 7.93 -3.78
N LEU A 418 3.04 7.70 -2.88
CA LEU A 418 3.98 8.73 -2.43
C LEU A 418 5.34 8.69 -3.12
N LYS A 419 5.68 7.62 -3.86
CA LYS A 419 6.96 7.55 -4.58
C LYS A 419 7.13 8.76 -5.51
N GLY A 420 8.33 9.37 -5.46
CA GLY A 420 8.64 10.57 -6.23
C GLY A 420 8.15 11.88 -5.62
N HIS A 421 7.53 11.85 -4.43
CA HIS A 421 7.26 13.06 -3.66
C HIS A 421 8.52 13.47 -2.86
N PRO A 422 8.95 14.75 -2.85
CA PRO A 422 10.17 15.19 -2.17
C PRO A 422 10.20 14.89 -0.67
N LEU A 423 9.04 14.93 -0.01
CA LEU A 423 8.90 14.61 1.42
C LEU A 423 8.88 13.11 1.73
N PHE A 424 8.96 12.24 0.73
CA PHE A 424 8.84 10.79 0.90
C PHE A 424 10.07 10.06 0.39
N ALA A 425 10.57 9.13 1.19
CA ALA A 425 11.56 8.15 0.78
C ALA A 425 11.09 6.74 1.17
N HIS A 426 11.39 5.76 0.33
CA HIS A 426 11.18 4.35 0.63
C HIS A 426 12.48 3.60 0.41
N VAL A 427 12.80 2.65 1.29
CA VAL A 427 13.94 1.74 1.14
C VAL A 427 13.51 0.35 1.60
N THR A 428 13.66 -0.65 0.74
CA THR A 428 13.46 -2.06 1.10
C THR A 428 14.80 -2.70 1.44
N LEU A 429 14.94 -3.20 2.67
CA LEU A 429 16.10 -3.92 3.17
C LEU A 429 15.93 -5.41 2.87
N THR A 430 16.80 -5.95 2.02
CA THR A 430 16.72 -7.34 1.55
C THR A 430 17.62 -8.29 2.36
N ARG A 431 18.77 -7.80 2.83
CA ARG A 431 19.77 -8.61 3.53
C ARG A 431 19.47 -8.72 5.02
N SER A 432 19.18 -9.94 5.48
CA SER A 432 19.03 -10.23 6.92
C SER A 432 20.40 -10.26 7.59
N GLU A 433 20.50 -9.62 8.75
CA GLU A 433 21.70 -9.60 9.60
C GLU A 433 21.59 -10.62 10.76
N ARG A 434 20.61 -11.53 10.67
CA ARG A 434 20.42 -12.61 11.63
C ARG A 434 21.63 -13.54 11.67
N SER A 435 21.81 -14.18 12.83
CA SER A 435 22.82 -15.23 12.97
C SER A 435 22.58 -16.32 11.91
N ALA A 436 23.65 -17.04 11.53
CA ALA A 436 23.55 -18.15 10.59
C ALA A 436 22.47 -19.18 10.99
N ILE A 437 22.23 -19.33 12.30
CA ILE A 437 21.18 -20.19 12.86
C ILE A 437 19.79 -19.66 12.50
N ALA A 438 19.52 -18.38 12.72
CA ALA A 438 18.20 -17.81 12.45
C ALA A 438 17.92 -17.65 10.95
N ALA A 439 18.96 -17.47 10.12
CA ALA A 439 18.86 -17.56 8.67
C ALA A 439 18.46 -18.98 8.22
N LEU A 440 19.15 -20.01 8.71
CA LEU A 440 18.85 -21.43 8.41
C LEU A 440 17.41 -21.80 8.80
N VAL A 441 16.97 -21.41 10.00
CA VAL A 441 15.60 -21.73 10.47
C VAL A 441 14.55 -21.06 9.59
N THR A 442 14.75 -19.81 9.19
CA THR A 442 13.82 -19.10 8.30
C THR A 442 13.78 -19.79 6.93
N GLU A 443 14.95 -20.12 6.36
CA GLU A 443 15.05 -20.80 5.07
C GLU A 443 14.39 -22.19 5.08
N MET A 444 14.58 -22.97 6.15
CA MET A 444 14.02 -24.32 6.27
C MET A 444 12.53 -24.35 6.62
N LEU A 445 11.98 -23.32 7.28
CA LEU A 445 10.59 -23.32 7.76
C LEU A 445 9.64 -22.45 6.91
N ASP A 446 10.13 -21.43 6.21
CA ASP A 446 9.30 -20.61 5.29
C ASP A 446 9.30 -21.14 3.84
N SER A 447 10.06 -22.19 3.53
CA SER A 447 9.99 -22.87 2.23
C SER A 447 8.73 -23.73 2.13
N PRO A 448 7.84 -23.52 1.14
CA PRO A 448 6.63 -24.34 0.94
C PRO A 448 6.90 -25.81 0.57
N ASP A 449 8.16 -26.17 0.31
CA ASP A 449 8.55 -27.49 -0.15
C ASP A 449 9.00 -28.38 1.03
N LEU A 450 8.04 -28.77 1.86
CA LEU A 450 8.13 -29.99 2.67
C LEU A 450 6.91 -30.87 2.35
N VAL A 451 7.02 -31.60 1.25
CA VAL A 451 6.37 -32.90 1.02
C VAL A 451 7.46 -33.93 0.76
#